data_AF-A0A0L0LCH5-F1
#
_entry.id   AF-A0A0L0LCH5-F1
#
_cell.length_a   1.000
_cell.length_b   1.000
_cell.length_c   1.000
_cell.angle_alpha   90.00
_cell.angle_beta   90.00
_cell.angle_gamma   90.00
#
_symmetry.space_group_name_H-M   'P 1'
#
loop_
_entity.id
_entity.type
_entity.pdbx_description
1 polymer ?
#
loop_
_entity_poly.entity_id
_entity_poly.type
_entity_poly.pdbx_seq_one_letter_code
_entity_poly.pdbx_strand_id
1 'polypeptide(L)'
;MLPLEIFYIYFSPYTAHAIEIDGVVYPTLEHAYQCARYTDPKIIAEIISAKSPVKAWKASSKYKHLQIPEFKTGEHKLKIMEKLMRLKTEQHEEIQKALIDSGDLEIVKHIVTPPPGDSFWDDGEDGKGLNHIGKIWMKIREGLIDAT
;
A
#
# COMPACT_ATOMS: atom_id res chain seq x y z
N MET A 1 17.02 -9.82 5.34
CA MET A 1 15.77 -9.55 4.60
C MET A 1 14.65 -10.35 5.23
N LEU A 2 13.47 -9.74 5.39
CA LEU A 2 12.26 -10.37 5.90
C LEU A 2 11.80 -11.51 4.96
N PRO A 3 11.32 -12.66 5.49
CA PRO A 3 10.74 -13.70 4.65
C PRO A 3 9.57 -13.18 3.79
N LEU A 4 9.55 -13.55 2.51
CA LEU A 4 8.52 -13.07 1.56
C LEU A 4 7.10 -13.42 2.00
N GLU A 5 6.90 -14.60 2.58
CA GLU A 5 5.60 -15.02 3.08
C GLU A 5 5.02 -14.04 4.10
N ILE A 6 5.85 -13.57 5.05
CA ILE A 6 5.45 -12.57 6.05
C ILE A 6 5.03 -11.27 5.36
N PHE A 7 5.77 -10.83 4.33
CA PHE A 7 5.40 -9.66 3.56
C PHE A 7 4.03 -9.84 2.88
N TYR A 8 3.75 -10.99 2.29
CA TYR A 8 2.49 -11.24 1.60
C TYR A 8 1.30 -11.49 2.52
N ILE A 9 1.54 -11.90 3.77
CA ILE A 9 0.50 -12.02 4.79
C ILE A 9 0.15 -10.65 5.35
N TYR A 10 1.14 -9.83 5.71
CA TYR A 10 0.90 -8.61 6.50
C TYR A 10 1.12 -7.31 5.71
N PHE A 11 2.18 -7.20 4.91
CA PHE A 11 2.69 -5.92 4.44
C PHE A 11 2.31 -5.54 3.01
N SER A 12 1.86 -6.50 2.22
CA SER A 12 1.38 -6.21 0.87
C SER A 12 0.14 -5.28 0.91
N PRO A 13 0.04 -4.28 0.02
CA PRO A 13 -1.17 -3.47 -0.13
C PRO A 13 -2.42 -4.29 -0.50
N TYR A 14 -2.22 -5.55 -0.92
CA TYR A 14 -3.25 -6.44 -1.45
C TYR A 14 -3.83 -7.38 -0.39
N THR A 15 -3.27 -7.39 0.83
CA THR A 15 -3.80 -8.21 1.93
C THR A 15 -5.20 -7.75 2.33
N ALA A 16 -6.04 -8.67 2.79
CA ALA A 16 -7.41 -8.41 3.25
C ALA A 16 -7.47 -7.77 4.66
N HIS A 17 -6.74 -6.67 4.86
CA HIS A 17 -6.83 -5.81 6.04
C HIS A 17 -7.55 -4.53 5.60
N ALA A 18 -8.84 -4.45 5.94
CA ALA A 18 -9.68 -3.32 5.56
C ALA A 18 -9.25 -2.05 6.31
N ILE A 19 -9.33 -0.88 5.66
CA ILE A 19 -9.00 0.40 6.30
C ILE A 19 -10.26 1.26 6.30
N GLU A 20 -10.63 1.80 7.45
CA GLU A 20 -11.69 2.79 7.56
C GLU A 20 -11.11 4.22 7.53
N ILE A 21 -11.69 5.08 6.69
CA ILE A 21 -11.33 6.50 6.57
C ILE A 21 -12.62 7.31 6.49
N ASP A 22 -12.84 8.20 7.45
CA ASP A 22 -14.02 9.08 7.50
C ASP A 22 -15.36 8.33 7.35
N GLY A 23 -15.48 7.16 7.99
CA GLY A 23 -16.67 6.29 7.94
C GLY A 23 -16.80 5.44 6.67
N VAL A 24 -15.84 5.52 5.75
CA VAL A 24 -15.79 4.69 4.53
C VAL A 24 -14.81 3.54 4.72
N VAL A 25 -15.28 2.32 4.53
CA VAL A 25 -14.46 1.10 4.62
C VAL A 25 -13.91 0.71 3.25
N TYR A 26 -12.58 0.66 3.15
CA TYR A 26 -11.86 0.19 1.98
C TYR A 26 -11.42 -1.26 2.20
N PRO A 27 -11.76 -2.21 1.31
CA PRO A 27 -11.46 -3.63 1.53
C PRO A 27 -9.97 -3.97 1.69
N THR A 28 -9.10 -3.17 1.06
CA THR A 28 -7.64 -3.28 1.20
C THR A 28 -6.99 -1.90 1.08
N LEU A 29 -5.71 -1.80 1.46
CA LEU A 29 -4.90 -0.60 1.24
C LEU A 29 -4.87 -0.19 -0.23
N GLU A 30 -4.77 -1.16 -1.16
CA GLU A 30 -4.84 -0.89 -2.59
C GLU A 30 -6.15 -0.21 -3.00
N HIS A 31 -7.29 -0.61 -2.46
CA HIS A 31 -8.57 0.06 -2.77
C HIS A 31 -8.53 1.53 -2.34
N ALA A 32 -8.07 1.80 -1.12
CA ALA A 32 -7.94 3.17 -0.60
C ALA A 32 -6.99 4.01 -1.46
N TYR A 33 -5.81 3.46 -1.79
CA TYR A 33 -4.82 4.14 -2.61
C TYR A 33 -5.34 4.46 -4.02
N GLN A 34 -6.03 3.50 -4.67
CA GLN A 34 -6.59 3.73 -6.00
C GLN A 34 -7.74 4.74 -5.98
N CYS A 35 -8.56 4.78 -4.93
CA CYS A 35 -9.62 5.77 -4.78
C CYS A 35 -9.09 7.19 -4.59
N ALA A 36 -8.02 7.35 -3.80
CA ALA A 36 -7.42 8.65 -3.50
C ALA A 36 -6.95 9.43 -4.75
N ARG A 37 -6.82 8.75 -5.88
CA ARG A 37 -6.43 9.34 -7.17
C ARG A 37 -7.53 10.20 -7.80
N TYR A 38 -8.78 10.09 -7.36
CA TYR A 38 -9.94 10.65 -8.03
C TYR A 38 -10.83 11.46 -7.08
N THR A 39 -11.60 12.37 -7.66
CA THR A 39 -12.67 13.12 -6.97
C THR A 39 -14.06 12.76 -7.46
N ASP A 40 -14.19 12.08 -8.61
CA ASP A 40 -15.48 11.64 -9.15
C ASP A 40 -16.02 10.47 -8.31
N PRO A 41 -17.19 10.63 -7.65
CA PRO A 41 -17.77 9.61 -6.78
C PRO A 41 -18.14 8.33 -7.53
N LYS A 42 -18.43 8.38 -8.83
CA LYS A 42 -18.74 7.17 -9.63
C LYS A 42 -17.50 6.31 -9.84
N ILE A 43 -16.36 6.96 -10.10
CA ILE A 43 -15.06 6.28 -10.26
C ILE A 43 -14.65 5.65 -8.93
N ILE A 44 -14.76 6.43 -7.84
CA ILE A 44 -14.46 5.94 -6.48
C ILE A 44 -15.35 4.74 -6.15
N ALA A 45 -16.66 4.81 -6.40
CA ALA A 45 -17.58 3.70 -6.12
C ALA A 45 -17.25 2.44 -6.93
N GLU A 46 -16.87 2.56 -8.22
CA GLU A 46 -16.41 1.41 -9.02
C GLU A 46 -15.15 0.76 -8.43
N ILE A 47 -14.19 1.57 -7.96
CA ILE A 47 -12.94 1.08 -7.39
C ILE A 47 -13.20 0.40 -6.04
N ILE A 48 -13.95 1.05 -5.12
CA ILE A 48 -14.27 0.50 -3.79
C ILE A 48 -15.03 -0.82 -3.90
N SER A 49 -15.97 -0.93 -4.85
CA SER A 49 -16.79 -2.14 -5.04
C SER A 49 -16.08 -3.29 -5.78
N ALA A 50 -14.82 -3.10 -6.18
CA ALA A 50 -14.06 -4.14 -6.84
C ALA A 50 -13.86 -5.37 -5.94
N LYS A 51 -14.02 -6.57 -6.51
CA LYS A 51 -13.95 -7.83 -5.73
C LYS A 51 -12.54 -8.24 -5.28
N SER A 52 -11.51 -7.50 -5.67
CA SER A 52 -10.11 -7.79 -5.32
C SER A 52 -9.22 -6.57 -5.58
N PRO A 53 -8.08 -6.44 -4.89
CA PRO A 53 -7.13 -5.34 -5.11
C PRO A 53 -6.64 -5.25 -6.56
N VAL A 54 -6.41 -6.40 -7.21
CA VAL A 54 -6.08 -6.45 -8.65
C VAL A 54 -7.20 -5.84 -9.50
N LYS A 55 -8.46 -6.09 -9.15
CA LYS A 55 -9.61 -5.51 -9.87
C LYS A 55 -9.76 -4.01 -9.57
N ALA A 56 -9.48 -3.57 -8.34
CA ALA A 56 -9.46 -2.14 -7.98
C ALA A 56 -8.40 -1.38 -8.80
N TRP A 57 -7.18 -1.93 -8.89
CA TRP A 57 -6.11 -1.40 -9.74
C TRP A 57 -6.51 -1.36 -11.22
N LYS A 58 -7.13 -2.43 -11.74
CA LYS A 58 -7.63 -2.48 -13.12
C LYS A 58 -8.71 -1.43 -13.37
N ALA A 59 -9.67 -1.27 -12.45
CA ALA A 59 -10.73 -0.27 -12.55
C ALA A 59 -10.16 1.14 -12.59
N SER A 60 -9.29 1.49 -11.63
CA SER A 60 -8.59 2.79 -11.62
C SER A 60 -7.80 3.03 -12.90
N SER A 61 -7.10 2.02 -13.44
CA SER A 61 -6.28 2.17 -14.64
C SER A 61 -7.06 2.68 -15.86
N LYS A 62 -8.36 2.37 -16.00
CA LYS A 62 -9.24 2.90 -17.05
C LYS A 62 -9.36 4.43 -16.99
N TYR A 63 -9.32 4.98 -15.78
CA TYR A 63 -9.56 6.38 -15.49
C TYR A 63 -8.28 7.17 -15.21
N LYS A 64 -7.09 6.61 -15.46
CA LYS A 64 -5.80 7.27 -15.16
C LYS A 64 -5.68 8.70 -15.73
N HIS A 65 -6.36 9.00 -16.84
CA HIS A 65 -6.41 10.33 -17.46
C HIS A 65 -7.22 11.37 -16.66
N LEU A 66 -8.08 10.93 -15.73
CA LEU A 66 -8.91 11.76 -14.86
C LEU A 66 -8.35 11.88 -13.43
N GLN A 67 -7.16 11.34 -13.16
CA GLN A 67 -6.58 11.46 -11.83
C GLN A 67 -6.24 12.91 -11.48
N ILE A 68 -6.31 13.26 -10.21
CA ILE A 68 -5.93 14.60 -9.75
C ILE A 68 -4.47 14.92 -10.11
N PRO A 69 -4.13 16.18 -10.44
CA PRO A 69 -2.79 16.56 -10.91
C PRO A 69 -1.65 16.14 -9.98
N GLU A 70 -1.86 16.19 -8.67
CA GLU A 70 -0.88 15.89 -7.62
C GLU A 70 -0.38 14.44 -7.70
N PHE A 71 -1.24 13.50 -8.14
CA PHE A 71 -0.86 12.10 -8.36
C PHE A 71 0.04 11.87 -9.57
N LYS A 72 0.43 12.92 -10.30
CA LYS A 72 1.53 12.87 -11.27
C LYS A 72 2.91 12.94 -10.59
N THR A 73 2.97 13.44 -9.35
CA THR A 73 4.22 13.57 -8.59
C THR A 73 4.50 12.33 -7.74
N GLY A 74 5.77 11.97 -7.56
CA GLY A 74 6.16 10.87 -6.68
C GLY A 74 5.93 11.20 -5.21
N GLU A 75 6.19 12.44 -4.80
CA GLU A 75 6.05 12.90 -3.42
C GLU A 75 4.62 12.74 -2.88
N HIS A 76 3.62 13.19 -3.66
CA HIS A 76 2.22 13.06 -3.23
C HIS A 76 1.82 11.59 -3.08
N LYS A 77 2.24 10.72 -4.01
CA LYS A 77 1.99 9.28 -3.94
C LYS A 77 2.58 8.68 -2.67
N LEU A 78 3.83 9.01 -2.34
CA LEU A 78 4.51 8.54 -1.13
C LEU A 78 3.76 8.99 0.13
N LYS A 79 3.35 10.25 0.18
CA LYS A 79 2.60 10.81 1.31
C LYS A 79 1.27 10.09 1.54
N ILE A 80 0.51 9.84 0.46
CA ILE A 80 -0.76 9.10 0.56
C ILE A 80 -0.51 7.65 0.99
N MET A 81 0.46 6.97 0.38
CA MET A 81 0.79 5.59 0.72
C MET A 81 1.20 5.47 2.19
N GLU A 82 2.09 6.34 2.68
CA GLU A 82 2.51 6.36 4.08
C GLU A 82 1.33 6.60 5.02
N LYS A 83 0.44 7.55 4.71
CA LYS A 83 -0.79 7.78 5.51
C LYS A 83 -1.63 6.50 5.61
N LEU A 84 -1.87 5.82 4.49
CA LEU A 84 -2.68 4.60 4.46
C LEU A 84 -2.00 3.44 5.20
N MET A 85 -0.69 3.30 5.08
CA MET A 85 0.08 2.28 5.79
C MET A 85 0.05 2.51 7.31
N ARG A 86 0.12 3.77 7.77
CA ARG A 86 -0.05 4.12 9.19
C ARG A 86 -1.44 3.79 9.71
N LEU A 87 -2.49 4.15 8.97
CA LEU A 87 -3.86 3.78 9.33
C LEU A 87 -4.04 2.26 9.40
N LYS A 88 -3.45 1.51 8.46
CA LYS A 88 -3.44 0.04 8.52
C LYS A 88 -2.73 -0.47 9.76
N THR A 89 -1.59 0.10 10.16
CA THR A 89 -0.92 -0.26 11.42
C THR A 89 -1.77 0.06 12.64
N GLU A 90 -2.42 1.22 12.67
CA GLU A 90 -3.24 1.67 13.80
C GLU A 90 -4.51 0.83 13.97
N GLN A 91 -5.08 0.34 12.88
CA GLN A 91 -6.35 -0.40 12.89
C GLN A 91 -6.19 -1.92 13.03
N HIS A 92 -4.96 -2.47 12.90
CA HIS A 92 -4.69 -3.92 12.89
C HIS A 92 -3.47 -4.25 13.75
N GLU A 93 -3.71 -4.76 14.97
CA GLU A 93 -2.67 -5.08 15.95
C GLU A 93 -1.64 -6.10 15.42
N GLU A 94 -2.08 -7.06 14.61
CA GLU A 94 -1.21 -8.05 13.98
C GLU A 94 -0.18 -7.42 13.03
N ILE A 95 -0.52 -6.30 12.39
CA ILE A 95 0.41 -5.55 11.53
C ILE A 95 1.46 -4.86 12.38
N GLN A 96 1.04 -4.21 13.47
CA GLN A 96 1.96 -3.60 14.43
C GLN A 96 2.92 -4.64 15.01
N LYS A 97 2.38 -5.78 15.45
CA LYS A 97 3.18 -6.89 16.00
C LYS A 97 4.17 -7.43 14.96
N ALA A 98 3.72 -7.68 13.73
CA ALA A 98 4.60 -8.15 12.66
C ALA A 98 5.73 -7.16 12.35
N LEU A 99 5.48 -5.84 12.44
CA LEU A 99 6.51 -4.83 12.27
C LEU A 99 7.55 -4.88 13.39
N ILE A 100 7.11 -4.97 14.65
CA ILE A 100 8.01 -5.07 15.81
C ILE A 100 8.83 -6.38 15.74
N ASP A 101 8.16 -7.51 15.49
CA ASP A 101 8.78 -8.83 15.38
C ASP A 101 9.79 -8.92 14.23
N SER A 102 9.66 -8.08 13.20
CA SER A 102 10.62 -8.03 12.10
C SER A 102 12.02 -7.57 12.53
N GLY A 103 12.15 -6.93 13.71
CA GLY A 103 13.42 -6.43 14.24
C GLY A 103 14.12 -5.53 13.22
N ASP A 104 15.41 -5.78 12.98
CA ASP A 104 16.22 -5.02 12.01
C ASP A 104 16.19 -5.61 10.59
N LEU A 105 15.33 -6.60 10.32
CA LEU A 105 15.26 -7.21 8.98
C LEU A 105 14.79 -6.18 7.96
N GLU A 106 15.51 -6.11 6.84
CA GLU A 106 15.10 -5.31 5.68
C GLU A 106 13.78 -5.83 5.12
N ILE A 107 12.81 -4.92 4.95
CA ILE A 107 11.51 -5.21 4.34
C ILE A 107 11.58 -4.81 2.87
N VAL A 108 11.32 -5.77 1.98
CA VAL A 108 11.37 -5.56 0.53
C VAL A 108 10.07 -6.02 -0.10
N LYS A 109 9.44 -5.14 -0.89
CA LYS A 109 8.33 -5.54 -1.78
C LYS A 109 8.95 -6.17 -3.03
N HIS A 110 9.07 -7.49 -3.04
CA HIS A 110 9.43 -8.23 -4.24
C HIS A 110 8.20 -8.48 -5.13
N ILE A 111 8.38 -8.72 -6.43
CA ILE A 111 7.29 -9.10 -7.33
C ILE A 111 7.32 -10.61 -7.57
N VAL A 112 6.37 -11.34 -7.01
CA VAL A 112 6.24 -12.80 -7.25
C VAL A 112 4.98 -13.19 -8.01
N THR A 113 4.06 -12.23 -8.24
CA THR A 113 2.81 -12.46 -9.00
C THR A 113 2.41 -11.21 -9.81
N PRO A 114 1.66 -11.37 -10.92
CA PRO A 114 1.15 -10.24 -11.70
C PRO A 114 0.22 -9.31 -10.89
N PRO A 115 0.12 -8.02 -11.25
CA PRO A 115 0.80 -7.34 -12.37
C PRO A 115 2.31 -7.12 -12.12
N PRO A 116 3.11 -6.87 -13.18
CA PRO A 116 4.53 -6.57 -13.02
C PRO A 116 4.74 -5.36 -12.11
N GLY A 117 5.89 -5.34 -11.43
CA GLY A 117 6.31 -4.19 -10.65
C GLY A 117 6.58 -2.97 -11.51
N ASP A 118 6.65 -1.81 -10.86
CA ASP A 118 6.95 -0.54 -11.51
C ASP A 118 8.33 0.02 -11.12
N SER A 119 9.13 -0.76 -10.37
CA SER A 119 10.42 -0.38 -9.81
C SER A 119 10.38 0.89 -8.95
N PHE A 120 9.19 1.45 -8.68
CA PHE A 120 8.99 2.58 -7.81
C PHE A 120 8.53 2.08 -6.44
N TRP A 121 7.49 1.26 -6.40
CA TRP A 121 6.98 0.69 -5.16
C TRP A 121 7.74 -0.55 -4.68
N ASP A 122 8.27 -1.31 -5.63
CA ASP A 122 9.01 -2.57 -5.45
C ASP A 122 10.50 -2.43 -5.79
N ASP A 123 11.23 -3.52 -5.58
CA ASP A 123 12.63 -3.69 -5.97
C ASP A 123 12.81 -4.08 -7.46
N GLY A 124 11.74 -4.14 -8.25
CA GLY A 124 11.82 -4.53 -9.66
C GLY A 124 12.31 -5.97 -9.89
N GLU A 125 12.40 -6.39 -11.16
CA GLU A 125 12.80 -7.77 -11.50
C GLU A 125 14.29 -8.05 -11.22
N ASP A 126 15.15 -7.02 -11.24
CA ASP A 126 16.59 -7.14 -11.02
C ASP A 126 17.04 -6.70 -9.61
N GLY A 127 16.09 -6.43 -8.70
CA GLY A 127 16.34 -6.01 -7.33
C GLY A 127 16.83 -4.56 -7.17
N LYS A 128 16.80 -3.74 -8.25
CA LYS A 128 17.29 -2.34 -8.24
C LYS A 128 16.20 -1.28 -8.19
N GLY A 129 14.95 -1.69 -8.05
CA GLY A 129 13.83 -0.78 -7.83
C GLY A 129 13.95 -0.01 -6.51
N LEU A 130 13.17 1.05 -6.38
CA LEU A 130 13.27 1.99 -5.27
C LEU A 130 12.76 1.42 -3.95
N ASN A 131 11.97 0.33 -3.98
CA ASN A 131 11.41 -0.35 -2.81
C ASN A 131 10.72 0.63 -1.84
N HIS A 132 9.92 1.58 -2.36
CA HIS A 132 9.28 2.58 -1.51
C HIS A 132 8.33 1.96 -0.48
N ILE A 133 7.63 0.87 -0.81
CA ILE A 133 6.77 0.18 0.18
C ILE A 133 7.58 -0.36 1.35
N GLY A 134 8.68 -1.05 1.07
CA GLY A 134 9.56 -1.58 2.12
C GLY A 134 10.13 -0.47 3.00
N LYS A 135 10.63 0.61 2.38
CA LYS A 135 11.17 1.78 3.09
C LYS A 135 10.13 2.46 3.99
N ILE A 136 8.88 2.60 3.54
CA ILE A 136 7.82 3.19 4.37
C ILE A 136 7.48 2.26 5.55
N TRP A 137 7.42 0.94 5.36
CA TRP A 137 7.21 0.02 6.49
C TRP A 137 8.32 0.11 7.53
N MET A 138 9.59 0.19 7.10
CA MET A 138 10.72 0.35 8.01
C MET A 138 10.66 1.69 8.77
N LYS A 139 10.30 2.79 8.09
CA LYS A 139 10.06 4.09 8.74
C LYS A 139 8.92 4.04 9.78
N ILE A 140 7.84 3.31 9.50
CA ILE A 140 6.74 3.14 10.45
C ILE A 140 7.22 2.31 11.66
N ARG A 141 7.97 1.23 11.43
CA ARG A 141 8.57 0.40 12.48
C ARG A 141 9.45 1.22 13.43
N GLU A 142 10.34 2.05 12.89
CA GLU A 142 11.19 2.96 13.70
C GLU A 142 10.34 3.84 14.63
N GLY A 143 9.27 4.44 14.09
CA GLY A 143 8.36 5.27 14.89
C GLY A 143 7.54 4.53 15.96
N LEU A 144 7.38 3.20 15.84
CA LEU A 144 6.74 2.38 16.88
C LEU A 144 7.69 2.09 18.05
N ILE A 145 8.98 1.89 17.74
CA ILE A 145 10.02 1.59 18.74
C ILE A 145 10.31 2.84 19.57
N ASP A 146 10.45 4.01 18.94
CA ASP A 146 10.72 5.28 19.63
C ASP A 146 9.59 5.73 20.57
N ALA A 147 8.39 5.22 20.38
CA ALA A 147 7.22 5.51 21.21
C ALA A 147 7.09 4.60 22.44
N THR A 148 7.99 3.63 22.61
CA THR A 148 8.01 2.64 23.71
C THR A 148 9.10 3.01 24.72
#